data_AF-A0A3S3PCG1-F1
#
_entry.id   AF-A0A3S3PCG1-F1
#
_cell.length_a   1.000
_cell.length_b   1.000
_cell.length_c   1.000
_cell.angle_alpha   90.00
_cell.angle_beta   90.00
_cell.angle_gamma   90.00
#
_symmetry.space_group_name_H-M   'P 1'
#
loop_
_entity.id
_entity.type
_entity.pdbx_description
1 polymer ?
#
loop_
_entity_poly.entity_id
_entity_poly.type
_entity_poly.pdbx_seq_one_letter_code
_entity_poly.pdbx_strand_id
1 'polypeptide(L)'
;MACYQSVQNASRFCVCFSKSGRILRQPTRKLVDCKCVQHQHEVNKTRLIGTVVPQCEEDGTYSRKQCHLETGYCWCTDAQGLNRTTPVRGEELNCA
;
A
#
# COMPACT_ATOMS: atom_id res chain seq x y z
N MET A 1 10.68 -7.01 1.12
CA MET A 1 11.40 -5.73 1.27
C MET A 1 12.79 -6.01 1.78
N ALA A 2 13.77 -5.22 1.37
CA ALA A 2 15.09 -5.23 2.00
C ALA A 2 15.54 -3.79 2.24
N CYS A 3 16.35 -3.59 3.28
CA CYS A 3 16.84 -2.28 3.67
C CYS A 3 18.34 -2.30 3.79
N TYR A 4 18.96 -1.22 3.34
CA TYR A 4 20.39 -1.09 3.15
C TYR A 4 20.86 0.20 3.82
N GLN A 5 22.06 0.14 4.41
CA GLN A 5 22.72 1.29 4.99
C GLN A 5 23.74 1.83 3.99
N SER A 6 23.57 3.09 3.57
CA SER A 6 24.59 3.75 2.74
C SER A 6 25.80 4.12 3.61
N VAL A 7 26.97 3.61 3.20
CA VAL A 7 28.26 3.89 3.86
C VAL A 7 28.63 5.37 3.73
N GLN A 8 28.20 6.04 2.66
CA GLN A 8 28.60 7.42 2.37
C GLN A 8 27.86 8.46 3.20
N ASN A 9 26.64 8.17 3.65
CA ASN A 9 25.75 9.21 4.21
C ASN A 9 25.00 8.74 5.47
N ALA A 10 25.46 7.64 6.10
CA ALA A 10 24.84 6.97 7.25
C ALA A 10 23.32 6.76 7.12
N SER A 11 22.86 6.57 5.89
CA SER A 11 21.45 6.66 5.52
C SER A 11 20.86 5.29 5.34
N ARG A 12 19.81 4.95 6.09
CA ARG A 12 19.02 3.74 5.82
C ARG A 12 18.00 4.03 4.72
N PHE A 13 17.98 3.19 3.70
CA PHE A 13 16.94 3.19 2.68
C PHE A 13 16.41 1.77 2.49
N CYS A 14 15.17 1.66 2.06
CA CYS A 14 14.52 0.39 1.82
C CYS A 14 14.01 0.30 0.38
N VAL A 15 13.96 -0.92 -0.14
CA VAL A 15 13.46 -1.27 -1.47
C VAL A 15 12.38 -2.32 -1.32
N CYS A 16 11.24 -2.10 -1.98
CA CYS A 16 10.15 -3.07 -2.03
C CYS A 16 10.30 -3.94 -3.27
N PHE A 17 10.14 -5.25 -3.10
CA PHE A 17 10.28 -6.23 -4.17
C PHE A 17 9.03 -7.11 -4.27
N SER A 18 8.71 -7.56 -5.47
CA SER A 18 7.69 -8.60 -5.69
C SER A 18 8.19 -9.95 -5.18
N LYS A 19 7.29 -10.95 -5.12
CA LYS A 19 7.67 -12.35 -4.86
C LYS A 19 8.67 -12.91 -5.88
N SER A 20 8.70 -12.36 -7.08
CA SER A 20 9.64 -12.74 -8.16
C SER A 20 10.91 -11.88 -8.18
N GLY A 21 11.14 -11.03 -7.17
CA GLY A 21 12.34 -10.19 -7.08
C GLY A 21 12.33 -8.91 -7.93
N ARG A 22 11.21 -8.57 -8.59
CA ARG A 22 11.11 -7.30 -9.33
C ARG A 22 11.01 -6.14 -8.36
N ILE A 23 11.65 -5.01 -8.68
CA ILE A 23 11.55 -3.79 -7.88
C ILE A 23 10.15 -3.19 -8.06
N LEU A 24 9.39 -3.09 -6.96
CA LEU A 24 8.06 -2.46 -6.94
C LEU A 24 8.11 -0.99 -6.53
N ARG A 25 9.06 -0.63 -5.65
CA ARG A 25 9.33 0.77 -5.24
C ARG A 25 10.82 1.00 -5.18
N GLN A 26 11.24 2.16 -5.67
CA GLN A 26 12.64 2.60 -5.67
C GLN A 26 13.20 2.77 -4.24
N PRO A 27 14.54 2.78 -4.09
CA PRO A 27 15.20 3.11 -2.83
C PRO A 27 14.66 4.41 -2.21
N THR A 28 14.08 4.30 -1.01
CA THR A 28 13.61 5.47 -0.26
C THR A 28 13.80 5.25 1.24
N ARG A 29 13.97 6.35 1.98
CA ARG A 29 14.08 6.33 3.45
C ARG A 29 12.71 6.22 4.13
N LYS A 30 11.64 6.50 3.41
CA LYS A 30 10.28 6.53 3.94
C LYS A 30 9.62 5.17 3.99
N LEU A 31 10.13 4.18 3.26
CA LEU A 31 9.50 2.87 3.15
C LEU A 31 9.70 2.09 4.46
N VAL A 32 8.59 1.82 5.16
CA VAL A 32 8.54 1.10 6.45
C VAL A 32 7.87 -0.27 6.32
N ASP A 33 6.92 -0.41 5.39
CA ASP A 33 6.27 -1.67 5.06
C ASP A 33 6.19 -1.82 3.52
N CYS A 34 5.97 -3.03 3.04
CA CYS A 34 5.86 -3.38 1.63
C CYS A 34 4.64 -4.28 1.36
N LYS A 35 3.87 -4.63 2.41
CA LYS A 35 2.68 -5.48 2.29
C LYS A 35 1.62 -4.89 1.36
N CYS A 36 1.29 -3.60 1.51
CA CYS A 36 0.29 -2.98 0.64
C CYS A 36 0.76 -2.96 -0.83
N VAL A 37 2.00 -2.53 -1.06
CA VAL A 37 2.58 -2.46 -2.41
C VAL A 37 2.64 -3.83 -3.09
N GLN A 38 3.00 -4.88 -2.35
CA GLN A 38 2.97 -6.24 -2.86
C GLN A 38 1.55 -6.69 -3.19
N HIS A 39 0.58 -6.45 -2.30
CA HIS A 39 -0.82 -6.78 -2.54
C HIS A 39 -1.35 -6.06 -3.80
N GLN A 40 -1.06 -4.77 -3.94
CA GLN A 40 -1.40 -3.98 -5.13
C GLN A 40 -0.82 -4.59 -6.41
N HIS A 41 0.47 -4.99 -6.40
CA HIS A 41 1.09 -5.65 -7.54
C HIS A 41 0.42 -6.97 -7.91
N GLU A 42 0.09 -7.81 -6.91
CA GLU A 42 -0.55 -9.10 -7.17
C GLU A 42 -1.95 -8.93 -7.77
N VAL A 43 -2.75 -8.00 -7.25
CA VAL A 43 -4.09 -7.69 -7.81
C VAL A 43 -3.97 -7.13 -9.23
N ASN A 44 -3.04 -6.21 -9.48
CA ASN A 44 -2.87 -5.63 -10.81
C ASN A 44 -2.38 -6.65 -11.85
N LYS A 45 -1.68 -7.71 -11.40
CA LYS A 45 -1.19 -8.78 -12.29
C LYS A 45 -2.34 -9.68 -12.78
N THR A 46 -3.36 -9.94 -11.96
CA THR A 46 -4.45 -10.84 -12.34
C THR A 46 -5.44 -10.20 -13.31
N ARG A 47 -5.45 -8.86 -13.44
CA ARG A 47 -6.35 -8.09 -14.33
C ARG A 47 -7.83 -8.46 -14.16
N LEU A 48 -8.22 -8.89 -12.96
CA LEU A 48 -9.59 -9.28 -12.66
C LEU A 48 -10.43 -8.03 -12.44
N ILE A 49 -11.40 -7.82 -13.33
CA ILE A 49 -12.41 -6.77 -13.23
C ILE A 49 -13.21 -6.98 -11.93
N GLY A 50 -13.49 -5.91 -11.20
CA GLY A 50 -14.20 -5.96 -9.91
C GLY A 50 -13.33 -6.34 -8.71
N THR A 51 -12.01 -6.49 -8.86
CA THR A 51 -11.12 -6.65 -7.71
C THR A 51 -10.77 -5.30 -7.10
N VAL A 52 -10.89 -5.19 -5.79
CA VAL A 52 -10.48 -4.01 -5.04
C VAL A 52 -8.94 -3.88 -5.09
N VAL A 53 -8.45 -2.88 -5.82
CA VAL A 53 -7.03 -2.50 -5.76
C VAL A 53 -6.78 -1.71 -4.47
N PRO A 54 -5.89 -2.17 -3.57
CA PRO A 54 -5.61 -1.44 -2.34
C PRO A 54 -4.88 -0.12 -2.63
N GLN A 55 -5.22 0.93 -1.88
CA GLN A 55 -4.45 2.16 -1.84
C GLN A 55 -3.37 2.08 -0.77
N CYS A 56 -2.19 2.59 -1.10
CA CYS A 56 -0.99 2.51 -0.25
C CYS A 56 -0.44 3.91 0.01
N GLU A 57 0.08 4.12 1.21
CA GLU A 57 0.83 5.33 1.56
C GLU A 57 2.24 5.29 0.96
N GLU A 58 2.94 6.42 1.00
CA GLU A 58 4.30 6.53 0.47
C GLU A 58 5.28 5.58 1.17
N ASP A 59 5.02 5.31 2.45
CA ASP A 59 5.78 4.44 3.34
C ASP A 59 5.49 2.93 3.11
N GLY A 60 4.57 2.61 2.19
CA GLY A 60 4.19 1.27 1.76
C GLY A 60 3.23 0.53 2.70
N THR A 61 2.72 1.21 3.73
CA THR A 61 1.55 0.77 4.50
C THR A 61 0.26 0.96 3.71
N TYR A 62 -0.84 0.41 4.21
CA TYR A 62 -2.16 0.66 3.64
C TYR A 62 -2.62 2.07 3.95
N SER A 63 -3.24 2.73 2.97
CA SER A 63 -3.86 4.03 3.22
C SER A 63 -4.98 3.87 4.22
N ARG A 64 -5.08 4.83 5.14
CA ARG A 64 -6.06 4.78 6.22
C ARG A 64 -7.50 4.80 5.71
N LYS A 65 -7.71 5.33 4.50
CA LYS A 65 -8.97 5.31 3.76
C LYS A 65 -8.78 4.46 2.51
N GLN A 66 -9.49 3.34 2.44
CA GLN A 66 -9.55 2.48 1.26
C GLN A 66 -10.85 2.71 0.53
N CYS A 67 -10.80 2.67 -0.80
CA CYS A 67 -11.97 2.91 -1.64
C CYS A 67 -12.06 1.88 -2.76
N HIS A 68 -13.24 1.30 -2.95
CA HIS A 68 -13.55 0.57 -4.16
C HIS A 68 -13.99 1.56 -5.24
N LEU A 69 -13.06 1.93 -6.12
CA LEU A 69 -13.26 3.01 -7.10
C LEU A 69 -14.43 2.74 -8.05
N GLU A 70 -14.69 1.48 -8.40
CA GLU A 70 -15.79 1.11 -9.31
C GLU A 70 -17.17 1.32 -8.66
N THR A 71 -17.33 0.99 -7.38
CA THR A 71 -18.62 1.14 -6.69
C THR A 71 -18.75 2.45 -5.91
N GLY A 72 -17.65 3.17 -5.67
CA GLY A 72 -17.62 4.43 -4.90
C GLY A 72 -17.77 4.25 -3.38
N TYR A 73 -17.68 3.02 -2.87
CA TYR A 73 -17.70 2.75 -1.43
C TYR A 73 -16.29 2.80 -0.85
N CYS A 74 -16.15 3.39 0.34
CA CYS A 74 -14.89 3.49 1.07
C CYS A 74 -15.05 2.98 2.51
N TRP A 75 -13.95 2.55 3.12
CA TRP A 75 -13.86 2.12 4.52
C TRP A 75 -12.52 2.55 5.12
N CYS A 76 -12.46 2.68 6.44
CA CYS A 76 -11.21 2.97 7.12
C CYS A 76 -10.44 1.67 7.40
N THR A 77 -9.11 1.72 7.27
CA THR A 77 -8.20 0.64 7.66
C THR A 77 -7.09 1.15 8.56
N ASP A 78 -6.44 0.24 9.28
CA ASP A 78 -5.13 0.54 9.88
C ASP A 78 -3.99 0.40 8.86
N ALA A 79 -2.75 0.63 9.31
CA ALA A 79 -1.54 0.51 8.49
C ALA A 79 -1.29 -0.91 7.97
N GLN A 80 -1.93 -1.93 8.55
CA GLN A 80 -1.84 -3.34 8.13
C GLN A 80 -2.97 -3.73 7.16
N GLY A 81 -3.92 -2.81 6.91
CA GLY A 81 -5.04 -3.02 5.99
C GLY A 81 -6.26 -3.67 6.65
N LEU A 82 -6.32 -3.74 7.99
CA LEU A 82 -7.48 -4.30 8.67
C LEU A 82 -8.62 -3.28 8.67
N ASN A 83 -9.78 -3.71 8.16
CA ASN A 83 -11.00 -2.90 8.14
C ASN A 83 -11.45 -2.53 9.55
N ARG A 84 -11.70 -1.24 9.75
CA ARG A 84 -12.15 -0.67 11.03
C ARG A 84 -13.60 -0.20 10.99
N THR A 85 -14.16 0.01 9.81
CA THR A 85 -15.53 0.50 9.62
C THR A 85 -16.27 -0.30 8.58
N THR A 86 -17.59 -0.15 8.57
CA THR A 86 -18.43 -0.58 7.45
C THR A 86 -18.20 0.32 6.23
N PRO A 87 -18.38 -0.18 5.00
CA PRO A 87 -18.26 0.64 3.80
C PRO A 87 -19.39 1.67 3.69
N VAL A 88 -19.04 2.92 3.38
CA VAL A 88 -19.96 4.03 3.13
C VAL A 88 -19.61 4.75 1.82
N ARG A 89 -20.47 5.64 1.33
CA ARG A 89 -20.14 6.45 0.14
C ARG A 89 -18.97 7.38 0.47
N GLY A 90 -17.99 7.44 -0.42
CA GLY A 90 -16.65 7.97 -0.10
C GLY A 90 -16.58 9.42 0.40
N GLU A 91 -17.56 10.26 0.09
CA GLU A 91 -17.60 11.68 0.49
C GLU A 91 -17.86 11.88 1.99
N GLU A 92 -18.52 10.93 2.64
CA GLU A 92 -18.93 11.04 4.05
C GLU A 92 -17.92 10.39 5.02
N LEU A 93 -16.92 9.68 4.50
CA LEU A 93 -16.00 8.91 5.33
C LEU A 93 -14.81 9.75 5.82
N ASN A 94 -14.75 9.94 7.15
CA ASN A 94 -13.60 10.48 7.88
C ASN A 94 -12.87 9.37 8.65
N CYS A 95 -11.55 9.24 8.45
CA CYS A 95 -10.68 8.25 9.09
C CYS A 95 -9.66 8.88 10.05
N ALA A 96 -9.96 10.06 10.60
CA ALA A 96 -9.09 10.82 11.51
C ALA A 96 -8.63 10.03 12.74
#